data_AF-A0A1R1JUK4-F1
#
_entry.id   AF-A0A1R1JUK4-F1
#
_cell.length_a   1.000
_cell.length_b   1.000
_cell.length_c   1.000
_cell.angle_alpha   90.00
_cell.angle_beta   90.00
_cell.angle_gamma   90.00
#
_symmetry.space_group_name_H-M   'P 1'
#
loop_
_entity.id
_entity.type
_entity.pdbx_description
1 polymer ?
#
loop_
_entity_poly.entity_id
_entity_poly.type
_entity_poly.pdbx_seq_one_letter_code
_entity_poly.pdbx_strand_id
1 'polypeptide(L)'
;MTLKTFLDRCRETGDRPIGGYEPLQHYIAEAKLPVEFVNLAWAEFKRDFGPGGKRERKQQALWRRHFQNFVEGNFYRLWYAKPQGDGIVYELTTVGLQAQMAQQTREAA
;
A
#
# COMPACT_ATOMS: atom_id res chain seq x y z
N MET A 1 -4.48 -14.79 10.93
CA MET A 1 -5.71 -14.42 10.18
C MET A 1 -5.34 -14.01 8.76
N THR A 2 -6.22 -14.20 7.76
CA THR A 2 -6.00 -13.70 6.39
C THR A 2 -6.22 -12.18 6.33
N LEU A 3 -5.84 -11.55 5.22
CA LEU A 3 -6.11 -10.12 5.03
C LEU A 3 -7.61 -9.85 5.02
N LYS A 4 -8.40 -10.71 4.34
CA LYS A 4 -9.86 -10.62 4.33
C LYS A 4 -10.43 -10.54 5.74
N THR A 5 -10.08 -11.47 6.62
CA THR A 5 -10.54 -11.49 8.01
C THR A 5 -10.15 -10.24 8.78
N PHE A 6 -8.94 -9.71 8.54
CA PHE A 6 -8.50 -8.45 9.16
C PHE A 6 -9.34 -7.25 8.68
N LEU A 7 -9.62 -7.16 7.38
CA LEU A 7 -10.44 -6.09 6.81
C LEU A 7 -11.89 -6.16 7.28
N ASP A 8 -12.45 -7.37 7.37
CA ASP A 8 -13.81 -7.58 7.89
C ASP A 8 -13.92 -7.12 9.35
N ARG A 9 -12.94 -7.49 10.20
CA ARG A 9 -12.88 -6.99 11.57
C ARG A 9 -12.78 -5.47 11.65
N CYS A 10 -11.96 -4.84 10.83
CA CYS A 10 -11.85 -3.37 10.79
C CYS A 10 -13.19 -2.72 10.41
N ARG A 11 -13.94 -3.33 9.47
CA ARG A 11 -15.27 -2.85 9.09
C ARG A 11 -16.27 -2.98 10.25
N GLU A 12 -16.25 -4.10 10.97
CA GLU A 12 -17.13 -4.35 12.12
C GLU A 12 -16.84 -3.42 13.30
N THR A 13 -15.57 -3.07 13.55
CA THR A 13 -15.19 -2.17 14.65
C THR A 13 -15.21 -0.68 14.27
N GLY A 14 -15.41 -0.35 12.99
CA GLY A 14 -15.28 1.03 12.49
C GLY A 14 -13.84 1.53 12.40
N ASP A 15 -12.85 0.64 12.59
CA ASP A 15 -11.44 0.99 12.51
C ASP A 15 -10.98 1.18 11.07
N ARG A 16 -10.08 2.14 10.86
CA ARG A 16 -9.36 2.26 9.58
C ARG A 16 -8.28 1.17 9.49
N PRO A 17 -8.22 0.38 8.40
CA PRO A 17 -7.25 -0.70 8.27
C PRO A 17 -5.81 -0.21 8.40
N ILE A 18 -5.45 0.82 7.64
CA ILE A 18 -4.08 1.37 7.59
C ILE A 18 -4.03 2.82 8.09
N GLY A 19 -5.08 3.61 7.86
CA GLY A 19 -5.08 5.05 8.13
C GLY A 19 -4.87 5.46 9.59
N GLY A 20 -5.09 4.57 10.57
CA GLY A 20 -4.82 4.84 11.99
C GLY A 20 -3.49 4.25 12.50
N TYR A 21 -2.60 3.82 11.62
CA TYR A 21 -1.36 3.15 12.00
C TYR A 21 -0.18 4.13 12.05
N GLU A 22 0.05 4.72 13.23
CA GLU A 22 1.10 5.73 13.48
C GLU A 22 2.49 5.38 12.93
N PRO A 23 3.03 4.14 13.08
CA PRO A 23 4.36 3.82 12.56
C PRO A 23 4.50 4.04 11.04
N LEU A 24 3.45 3.73 10.28
CA LEU A 24 3.47 3.97 8.85
C LEU A 24 3.33 5.47 8.53
N GLN A 25 2.49 6.20 9.27
CA GLN A 25 2.34 7.64 9.07
C GLN A 25 3.65 8.39 9.31
N HIS A 26 4.37 8.04 10.39
CA HIS A 26 5.70 8.57 10.68
C HIS A 26 6.67 8.31 9.54
N TYR A 27 6.73 7.08 9.03
CA TYR A 27 7.61 6.75 7.91
C TYR A 27 7.27 7.55 6.64
N ILE A 28 5.98 7.69 6.30
CA ILE A 28 5.54 8.45 5.12
C ILE A 28 5.97 9.91 5.24
N ALA A 29 5.81 10.51 6.41
CA ALA A 29 6.20 11.89 6.68
C ALA A 29 7.72 12.08 6.61
N GLU A 30 8.49 11.19 7.24
CA GLU A 30 9.95 11.23 7.26
C GLU A 30 10.55 11.04 5.85
N ALA A 31 10.06 10.04 5.13
CA ALA A 31 10.49 9.75 3.76
C ALA A 31 9.94 10.74 2.72
N LYS A 32 9.02 11.65 3.12
CA LYS A 32 8.29 12.55 2.21
C LYS A 32 7.64 11.80 1.04
N LEU A 33 7.16 10.58 1.30
CA LEU A 33 6.56 9.73 0.28
C LEU A 33 5.16 10.25 -0.06
N PRO A 34 4.79 10.42 -1.35
CA PRO A 34 3.45 10.84 -1.71
C PRO A 34 2.38 9.87 -1.19
N VAL A 35 1.35 10.39 -0.53
CA VAL A 35 0.23 9.58 -0.01
C VAL A 35 -0.44 8.77 -1.12
N GLU A 36 -0.54 9.33 -2.33
CA GLU A 36 -1.09 8.64 -3.50
C GLU A 36 -0.30 7.38 -3.88
N PHE A 37 1.02 7.36 -3.66
CA PHE A 37 1.85 6.18 -3.94
C PHE A 37 1.63 5.09 -2.90
N VAL A 38 1.36 5.48 -1.65
CA VAL A 38 0.98 4.55 -0.57
C VAL A 38 -0.42 4.00 -0.80
N ASN A 39 -1.36 4.83 -1.24
CA ASN A 39 -2.71 4.40 -1.63
C ASN A 39 -2.65 3.38 -2.78
N LEU A 40 -1.80 3.65 -3.78
CA LEU A 40 -1.54 2.71 -4.87
C LEU A 40 -0.95 1.40 -4.34
N ALA A 41 0.06 1.46 -3.47
CA ALA A 41 0.63 0.27 -2.82
C ALA A 41 -0.43 -0.51 -2.03
N TRP A 42 -1.37 0.18 -1.38
CA TRP A 42 -2.46 -0.45 -0.64
C TRP A 42 -3.46 -1.15 -1.55
N ALA A 43 -3.77 -0.57 -2.71
CA ALA A 43 -4.60 -1.20 -3.73
C ALA A 43 -3.94 -2.50 -4.25
N GLU A 44 -2.64 -2.44 -4.58
CA GLU A 44 -1.86 -3.61 -4.99
C GLU A 44 -1.81 -4.69 -3.90
N PHE A 45 -1.62 -4.27 -2.65
CA PHE A 45 -1.61 -5.16 -1.49
C PHE A 45 -2.94 -5.88 -1.29
N LYS A 46 -4.06 -5.15 -1.39
CA LYS A 46 -5.40 -5.76 -1.35
C LYS A 46 -5.63 -6.72 -2.51
N ARG A 47 -5.15 -6.43 -3.72
CA ARG A 47 -5.27 -7.36 -4.86
C ARG A 47 -4.49 -8.65 -4.64
N ASP A 48 -3.32 -8.55 -4.02
CA ASP A 48 -2.41 -9.67 -3.82
C ASP A 48 -2.88 -10.62 -2.71
N PHE A 49 -3.33 -10.06 -1.59
CA PHE A 49 -3.68 -10.78 -0.37
C PHE A 49 -5.20 -10.91 -0.14
N GLY A 50 -6.01 -10.20 -0.92
CA GLY A 50 -7.46 -10.28 -0.89
C GLY A 50 -8.02 -11.47 -1.67
N PRO A 51 -9.37 -11.58 -1.77
CA PRO A 51 -10.03 -12.68 -2.46
C PRO A 51 -9.57 -12.84 -3.91
N GLY A 52 -9.21 -14.06 -4.32
CA GLY A 52 -8.70 -14.36 -5.66
C GLY A 52 -7.25 -13.89 -5.91
N GLY A 53 -6.60 -13.29 -4.92
CA GLY A 53 -5.20 -12.85 -5.00
C GLY A 53 -4.20 -14.00 -4.90
N LYS A 54 -3.03 -13.83 -5.50
CA LYS A 54 -1.95 -14.85 -5.49
C LYS A 54 -1.49 -15.26 -4.08
N ARG A 55 -1.70 -14.41 -3.08
CA ARG A 55 -1.36 -14.63 -1.67
C ARG A 55 -2.59 -14.59 -0.75
N GLU A 56 -3.79 -14.85 -1.28
CA GLU A 56 -5.06 -14.85 -0.52
C GLU A 56 -5.00 -15.70 0.76
N ARG A 57 -4.39 -16.88 0.68
CA ARG A 57 -4.30 -17.83 1.82
C ARG A 57 -3.26 -17.42 2.86
N LYS A 58 -2.44 -16.38 2.60
CA LYS A 58 -1.39 -15.98 3.54
C LYS A 58 -2.01 -15.47 4.82
N GLN A 59 -1.51 -15.98 5.93
CA GLN A 59 -1.88 -15.51 7.25
C GLN A 59 -0.77 -14.66 7.85
N GLN A 60 -1.17 -13.58 8.52
CA GLN A 60 -0.29 -12.74 9.32
C GLN A 60 -0.98 -12.38 10.63
N ALA A 61 -0.17 -12.14 11.66
CA ALA A 61 -0.65 -11.64 12.95
C ALA A 61 -0.84 -10.12 12.91
N LEU A 62 0.11 -9.39 12.29
CA LEU A 62 0.18 -7.94 12.28
C LEU A 62 0.15 -7.41 10.84
N TRP A 63 -1.05 -7.32 10.24
CA TRP A 63 -1.21 -6.86 8.86
C TRP A 63 -0.74 -5.43 8.61
N ARG A 64 -0.96 -4.53 9.57
CA ARG A 64 -0.48 -3.13 9.51
C ARG A 64 1.04 -3.05 9.36
N ARG A 65 1.78 -3.77 10.21
CA ARG A 65 3.24 -3.89 10.10
C ARG A 65 3.67 -4.59 8.81
N HIS A 66 2.91 -5.61 8.37
CA HIS A 66 3.24 -6.29 7.12
C HIS A 66 3.14 -5.35 5.91
N PHE A 67 2.10 -4.50 5.88
CA PHE A 67 1.96 -3.48 4.84
C PHE A 67 3.03 -2.39 4.95
N GLN A 68 3.37 -1.94 6.17
CA GLN A 68 4.49 -1.01 6.38
C GLN A 68 5.78 -1.53 5.74
N ASN A 69 6.17 -2.78 6.00
CA ASN A 69 7.35 -3.38 5.36
C ASN A 69 7.28 -3.35 3.82
N PHE A 70 6.07 -3.52 3.26
CA PHE A 70 5.87 -3.46 1.81
C PHE A 70 6.11 -2.06 1.24
N VAL A 71 5.69 -1.03 1.97
CA VAL A 71 5.91 0.38 1.62
C VAL A 71 7.39 0.73 1.76
N GLU A 72 8.00 0.45 2.92
CA GLU A 72 9.41 0.76 3.20
C GLU A 72 10.38 0.10 2.20
N GLY A 73 10.12 -1.17 1.88
CA GLY A 73 10.94 -1.92 0.92
C GLY A 73 10.57 -1.66 -0.55
N ASN A 74 9.54 -0.85 -0.82
CA ASN A 74 8.96 -0.67 -2.15
C ASN A 74 8.79 -2.03 -2.88
N PHE A 75 8.17 -2.99 -2.20
CA PHE A 75 8.15 -4.40 -2.63
C PHE A 75 7.48 -4.61 -4.00
N TYR A 76 6.52 -3.74 -4.34
CA TYR A 76 5.85 -3.74 -5.65
C TYR A 76 6.62 -2.96 -6.72
N ARG A 77 7.73 -2.29 -6.37
CA ARG A 77 8.56 -1.48 -7.27
C ARG A 77 7.75 -0.41 -7.99
N LEU A 78 6.81 0.23 -7.28
CA LEU A 78 5.85 1.17 -7.86
C LEU A 78 6.47 2.54 -8.14
N TRP A 79 7.45 2.94 -7.34
CA TRP A 79 8.13 4.22 -7.50
C TRP A 79 9.64 4.07 -7.49
N TYR A 80 10.32 5.14 -7.91
CA TYR A 80 11.72 5.36 -7.65
C TYR A 80 11.90 6.78 -7.12
N ALA A 81 13.00 6.99 -6.40
CA ALA A 81 13.40 8.31 -5.94
C ALA A 81 14.57 8.79 -6.80
N LYS A 82 14.59 10.08 -7.12
CA LYS A 82 15.73 10.75 -7.74
C LYS A 82 16.05 12.06 -7.00
N PRO A 83 17.32 12.50 -6.96
CA PRO A 83 17.67 13.78 -6.36
C PRO A 83 16.97 14.94 -7.07
N GLN A 84 16.51 15.93 -6.29
CA GLN A 84 16.01 17.20 -6.80
C GLN A 84 16.42 18.31 -5.83
N GLY A 85 17.41 19.12 -6.25
CA GLY A 85 18.06 20.08 -5.33
C GLY A 85 18.64 19.35 -4.11
N ASP A 86 18.39 19.90 -2.93
CA ASP A 86 18.79 19.31 -1.64
C ASP A 86 17.84 18.20 -1.14
N GLY A 87 16.89 17.77 -1.97
CA GLY A 87 15.86 16.80 -1.62
C GLY A 87 15.77 15.63 -2.58
N ILE A 88 14.66 14.91 -2.46
CA ILE A 88 14.28 13.81 -3.34
C ILE A 88 12.90 14.07 -3.94
N VAL A 89 12.70 13.61 -5.17
CA VAL A 89 11.38 13.52 -5.80
C VAL A 89 11.10 12.08 -6.15
N TYR A 90 9.83 11.70 -5.98
CA TYR A 90 9.34 10.37 -6.31
C TYR A 90 8.60 10.40 -7.64
N GLU A 91 8.90 9.43 -8.49
CA GLU A 91 8.19 9.20 -9.74
C GLU A 91 7.75 7.74 -9.84
N LEU A 92 6.63 7.50 -10.52
CA LEU A 92 6.15 6.14 -10.76
C LEU A 92 7.06 5.44 -11.76
N THR A 93 7.36 4.17 -11.51
CA THR A 93 7.97 3.29 -12.50
C THR A 93 6.93 2.90 -13.56
N THR A 94 7.35 2.18 -14.61
CA THR A 94 6.40 1.53 -15.54
C THR A 94 5.37 0.66 -14.80
N VAL A 95 5.80 -0.08 -13.77
CA VAL A 95 4.90 -0.92 -12.96
C VAL A 95 3.93 -0.05 -12.15
N GLY A 96 4.42 1.07 -11.59
CA GLY A 96 3.59 2.05 -10.90
C GLY A 96 2.52 2.68 -11.80
N LEU A 97 2.90 3.11 -12.99
CA LEU A 97 1.98 3.69 -13.98
C LEU A 97 0.91 2.68 -14.42
N GLN A 98 1.30 1.44 -14.67
CA GLN A 98 0.36 0.37 -15.02
C GLN A 98 -0.61 0.06 -13.87
N ALA A 99 -0.11 0.01 -12.63
CA ALA A 99 -0.95 -0.17 -11.45
C ALA A 99 -1.95 0.99 -11.29
N GLN A 100 -1.49 2.23 -11.47
CA GLN A 100 -2.34 3.43 -11.38
C GLN A 100 -3.45 3.38 -12.44
N MET A 101 -3.10 3.11 -13.71
CA MET A 101 -4.08 3.00 -14.78
C MET A 101 -5.08 1.87 -14.51
N ALA A 102 -4.60 0.70 -14.06
CA ALA A 102 -5.47 -0.42 -13.74
C ALA A 102 -6.40 -0.13 -12.56
N GLN A 103 -5.98 0.69 -11.59
CA GLN A 103 -6.84 1.14 -10.49
C GLN A 103 -7.92 2.10 -11.01
N GLN A 104 -7.55 3.11 -11.80
CA GLN A 104 -8.47 4.09 -12.36
C GLN A 104 -9.56 3.43 -13.22
N THR A 105 -9.21 2.47 -14.08
CA THR A 105 -10.18 1.71 -14.88
C THR A 105 -11.19 0.96 -14.02
N ARG A 106 -10.76 0.40 -12.88
CA ARG A 106 -11.65 -0.34 -11.97
C ARG A 106 -12.57 0.58 -11.17
N GLU A 107 -12.11 1.78 -10.83
CA GLU A 107 -12.92 2.77 -10.12
C GLU A 107 -13.98 3.42 -11.03
N ALA A 108 -13.76 3.38 -12.35
CA ALA A 108 -14.69 3.89 -13.35
C ALA A 108 -15.73 2.86 -13.85
N ALA A 109 -15.63 1.59 -13.43
CA ALA A 109 -16.49 0.48 -13.83
C ALA A 109 -17.48 0.11 -12.72
#